data_AF-A0A0N1NLY2-F1
#
_entry.id   AF-A0A0N1NLY2-F1
#
_cell.length_a   1.000
_cell.length_b   1.000
_cell.length_c   1.000
_cell.angle_alpha   90.00
_cell.angle_beta   90.00
_cell.angle_gamma   90.00
#
_symmetry.space_group_name_H-M   'P 1'
#
loop_
_entity.id
_entity.type
_entity.pdbx_description
1 polymer ?
#
loop_
_entity_poly.entity_id
_entity_poly.type
_entity_poly.pdbx_seq_one_letter_code
_entity_poly.pdbx_strand_id
1 'polypeptide(L)' 'MKFLIRDRDVRSPAAFDAVLQVEGIEVVQTGVRMPRMNAVMERWVRSCRTELLDRTLIWNQAHLLHALREY' A
#
# COMPACT_ATOMS: atom_id res chain seq x y z
N MET A 1 -16.37 0.41 -12.50
CA MET A 1 -16.32 1.28 -11.31
C MET A 1 -15.00 1.00 -10.60
N LYS A 2 -14.16 2.03 -10.41
CA LYS A 2 -12.82 1.88 -9.80
C LYS A 2 -12.85 2.55 -8.43
N PHE A 3 -12.32 1.88 -7.41
CA PHE A 3 -12.21 2.43 -6.06
C PHE A 3 -10.86 2.06 -5.44
N LEU A 4 -10.38 2.89 -4.53
CA LEU A 4 -9.21 2.66 -3.71
C LEU A 4 -9.63 2.62 -2.25
N ILE A 5 -9.42 1.49 -1.57
CA ILE A 5 -9.53 1.42 -0.11
C ILE A 5 -8.16 1.80 0.46
N ARG A 6 -8.14 2.78 1.37
CA ARG A 6 -6.91 3.25 1.99
C ARG A 6 -7.10 3.52 3.48
N ASP A 7 -6.02 3.43 4.24
CA ASP A 7 -6.05 3.79 5.66
C ASP A 7 -6.10 5.33 5.87
N ARG A 8 -6.31 5.73 7.12
CA ARG A 8 -6.39 7.14 7.52
C ARG A 8 -5.03 7.75 7.90
N ASP A 9 -3.94 7.25 7.30
CA ASP A 9 -2.60 7.73 7.62
C ASP A 9 -2.40 9.19 7.18
N VAL A 10 -1.80 9.99 8.08
CA VAL A 10 -1.56 11.43 7.89
C VAL A 10 -0.60 11.70 6.72
N ARG A 11 0.22 10.73 6.32
CA ARG A 11 1.11 10.80 5.16
C ARG A 11 0.37 10.87 3.83
N SER A 12 -0.94 10.67 3.83
CA SER A 12 -1.77 10.79 2.65
C SER A 12 -2.71 11.99 2.77
N PRO A 13 -2.29 13.15 2.26
CA PRO A 13 -3.08 14.37 2.35
C PRO A 13 -4.32 14.29 1.45
N ALA A 14 -5.31 15.13 1.74
CA ALA A 14 -6.52 15.27 0.92
C ALA A 14 -6.23 15.56 -0.56
N ALA A 15 -5.08 16.18 -0.87
CA ALA A 15 -4.62 16.40 -2.23
C ALA A 15 -4.41 15.10 -3.02
N PHE A 16 -3.98 14.01 -2.35
CA PHE A 16 -3.85 12.70 -2.97
C PHE A 16 -5.22 12.16 -3.40
N ASP A 17 -6.21 12.25 -2.51
CA ASP A 17 -7.57 11.79 -2.78
C ASP A 17 -8.21 12.61 -3.92
N ALA A 18 -7.93 13.91 -3.98
CA ALA A 18 -8.41 14.80 -5.05
C ALA A 18 -7.90 14.38 -6.44
N VAL A 19 -6.62 14.01 -6.56
CA VAL A 19 -6.05 13.54 -7.84
C VAL A 19 -6.73 12.25 -8.29
N LEU A 20 -6.98 11.32 -7.37
CA LEU A 20 -7.66 10.06 -7.70
C LEU A 20 -9.11 10.27 -8.15
N GLN A 21 -9.82 11.21 -7.52
CA GLN A 21 -11.18 11.57 -7.91
C GLN A 21 -11.24 12.19 -9.31
N VAL A 22 -10.28 13.02 -9.70
CA VAL A 22 -10.17 13.57 -11.07
C VAL A 22 -10.01 12.45 -12.10
N GLU A 23 -9.30 11.38 -11.76
CA GLU A 23 -9.14 10.17 -12.59
C GLU A 23 -10.34 9.20 -12.52
N GLY A 24 -11.43 9.59 -11.84
CA GLY A 24 -12.64 8.80 -11.70
C GLY A 24 -12.50 7.58 -10.77
N ILE A 25 -11.56 7.65 -9.82
CA ILE A 25 -11.34 6.62 -8.79
C ILE A 25 -11.96 7.09 -7.47
N GLU A 26 -12.91 6.31 -6.94
CA GLU A 26 -13.52 6.59 -5.65
C GLU A 26 -12.56 6.23 -4.51
N VAL A 27 -12.30 7.15 -3.59
CA VAL A 27 -11.46 6.88 -2.42
C VAL A 27 -12.33 6.53 -1.23
N VAL A 28 -12.15 5.31 -0.70
CA VAL A 28 -12.82 4.79 0.49
C VAL A 28 -11.80 4.69 1.62
N GLN A 29 -11.99 5.50 2.66
CA GLN A 29 -11.14 5.42 3.85
C GLN A 29 -11.58 4.27 4.76
N THR A 30 -10.62 3.55 5.35
CA THR A 30 -10.93 2.54 6.36
C THR A 30 -11.65 3.16 7.56
N GLY A 31 -12.51 2.38 8.21
CA GLY A 31 -13.15 2.79 9.45
C GLY A 31 -12.12 3.05 10.54
N VAL A 32 -12.42 4.02 11.41
CA VAL A 32 -11.55 4.30 12.57
C VAL A 32 -11.47 3.06 13.44
N ARG A 33 -10.23 2.58 13.71
CA ARG A 33 -9.97 1.35 14.47
C ARG A 33 -10.59 0.08 13.84
N MET A 34 -10.68 0.02 12.51
CA MET A 34 -11.13 -1.16 11.76
C MET A 34 -9.97 -1.82 10.98
N PRO A 35 -9.03 -2.52 11.65
CA PRO A 35 -7.85 -3.09 11.00
C PRO A 35 -8.19 -4.12 9.91
N ARG A 36 -9.35 -4.77 10.02
CA ARG A 36 -9.83 -5.73 9.00
C ARG A 36 -9.98 -5.11 7.61
N MET A 37 -10.31 -3.82 7.51
CA MET A 37 -10.45 -3.14 6.22
C MET A 37 -9.10 -2.93 5.51
N ASN A 38 -7.98 -3.00 6.24
CA ASN A 38 -6.63 -2.89 5.71
C ASN A 38 -5.87 -4.24 5.72
N ALA A 39 -6.52 -5.33 6.14
CA ALA A 39 -5.85 -6.60 6.44
C ALA A 39 -5.15 -7.23 5.23
N VAL A 40 -5.64 -6.97 4.01
CA VAL A 40 -4.96 -7.46 2.79
C VAL A 40 -3.61 -6.78 2.65
N MET A 41 -3.56 -5.45 2.76
CA MET A 41 -2.34 -4.69 2.60
C MET A 41 -1.37 -4.90 3.76
N GLU A 42 -1.88 -4.96 4.99
CA GLU A 42 -1.06 -5.28 6.17
C GLU A 42 -0.45 -6.69 6.09
N ARG A 43 -1.21 -7.68 5.60
CA ARG A 43 -0.71 -9.04 5.39
C ARG A 43 0.35 -9.06 4.29
N TRP A 44 0.09 -8.39 3.17
CA TRP A 44 1.05 -8.30 2.07
C TRP A 44 2.37 -7.69 2.52
N VAL A 45 2.35 -6.54 3.20
CA VAL A 45 3.56 -5.89 3.74
C VAL A 45 4.30 -6.80 4.71
N ARG A 46 3.57 -7.51 5.58
CA ARG A 46 4.18 -8.46 6.52
C ARG A 46 4.88 -9.60 5.78
N SER A 47 4.21 -10.24 4.82
CA SER A 47 4.79 -11.32 4.02
C SER A 47 6.00 -10.84 3.23
N CYS A 48 5.92 -9.73 2.51
CA CYS A 48 7.07 -9.15 1.81
C CYS A 48 8.25 -8.91 2.76
N ARG A 49 7.99 -8.44 3.98
CA ARG A 49 9.07 -8.26 4.96
C ARG A 49 9.67 -9.60 5.38
N THR A 50 8.86 -10.54 5.86
CA THR A 50 9.36 -11.78 6.48
C THR A 50 9.89 -12.81 5.49
N GLU A 51 9.38 -12.79 4.26
CA GLU A 51 9.70 -13.80 3.24
C GLU A 51 10.75 -13.29 2.24
N LEU A 52 10.74 -11.98 1.92
CA LEU A 52 11.69 -11.37 0.98
C LEU A 52 12.74 -10.52 1.70
N LEU A 53 12.34 -9.44 2.37
CA LEU A 53 13.29 -8.42 2.84
C LEU A 53 14.17 -8.88 4.01
N ASP A 54 13.67 -9.77 4.87
CA ASP A 54 14.44 -10.34 5.98
C ASP A 54 15.46 -11.40 5.51
N ARG A 55 15.36 -11.88 4.27
CA ARG A 55 16.19 -12.96 3.70
C ARG A 55 17.08 -12.53 2.54
N THR A 56 16.90 -11.32 2.01
CA THR A 56 17.64 -10.81 0.85
C THR A 56 18.31 -9.49 1.18
N LEU A 57 19.63 -9.40 0.96
CA LEU A 57 20.34 -8.14 1.11
C LEU A 57 20.01 -7.23 -0.08
N ILE A 58 19.30 -6.14 0.19
CA ILE A 58 18.94 -5.14 -0.81
C ILE A 58 20.11 -4.19 -1.02
N TRP A 59 20.67 -4.20 -2.24
CA TRP A 59 21.88 -3.43 -2.58
C TRP A 59 21.59 -1.98 -2.97
N ASN A 60 20.47 -1.74 -3.63
CA ASN A 60 20.03 -0.42 -4.08
C ASN A 60 18.52 -0.45 -4.43
N GLN A 61 17.98 0.71 -4.80
CA GLN A 61 16.56 0.85 -5.16
C GLN A 61 16.17 0.00 -6.39
N ALA A 62 17.02 -0.09 -7.41
CA ALA A 62 16.71 -0.88 -8.61
C ALA A 62 16.60 -2.37 -8.28
N HIS A 63 17.51 -2.87 -7.43
CA HIS A 63 17.45 -4.23 -6.91
C HIS A 63 16.18 -4.46 -6.09
N LEU A 64 15.80 -3.52 -5.21
CA LEU A 64 14.54 -3.61 -4.46
C LEU A 64 13.32 -3.72 -5.38
N LEU A 65 13.23 -2.83 -6.38
CA LEU A 65 12.09 -2.81 -7.31
C LEU A 65 12.04 -4.08 -8.17
N HIS A 66 13.19 -4.64 -8.54
CA HIS A 66 13.25 -5.91 -9.25
C HIS A 66 12.80 -7.07 -8.33
N ALA A 67 13.34 -7.16 -7.11
CA ALA A 67 12.97 -8.18 -6.15
C ALA A 67 11.47 -8.17 -5.81
N LEU A 68 10.88 -6.97 -5.66
CA LEU A 68 9.43 -6.81 -5.45
C LEU A 68 8.58 -7.12 -6.69
N ARG A 69 9.15 -7.08 -7.90
CA ARG A 69 8.42 -7.42 -9.13
C ARG A 69 8.37 -8.93 -9.36
N GLU A 70 9.40 -9.65 -8.94
CA GLU A 70 9.49 -11.11 -9.07
C GLU A 70 8.76 -11.87 -7.93
N TYR A 71 8.50 -11.19 -6.81
CA TYR A 71 7.72 -11.70 -5.68
C TYR A 71 6.21 -11.52 -5.90
#